data_AF-A0A0J8U8H8-F1
#
_entry.id   AF-A0A0J8U8H8-F1
#
_cell.length_a   1.000
_cell.length_b   1.000
_cell.length_c   1.000
_cell.angle_alpha   90.00
_cell.angle_beta   90.00
_cell.angle_gamma   90.00
#
_symmetry.space_group_name_H-M   'P 1'
#
loop_
_entity.id
_entity.type
_entity.pdbx_description
1 polymer ?
#
loop_
_entity_poly.entity_id
_entity_poly.type
_entity_poly.pdbx_seq_one_letter_code
_entity_poly.pdbx_strand_id
1 'polypeptide(L)'
;MIDAAHLAHQREFSLKTFGPGARTAGVIDHIEKELIEIADDPADITEWADLVILAFDGALRAGHEPQGIIDAIKAKQARNETRTWPDWRTQDPNKAIEHVRDADSVEGVAS
;
A
#
# COMPACT_ATOMS: atom_id res chain seq x y z
N MET A 1 12.36 0.19 -14.18
CA MET A 1 11.83 1.26 -13.32
C MET A 1 10.32 1.10 -13.31
N ILE A 2 9.67 1.16 -12.15
CA ILE A 2 8.21 1.28 -12.09
C ILE A 2 7.88 2.75 -12.34
N ASP A 3 7.24 3.04 -13.46
CA ASP A 3 6.85 4.38 -13.89
C ASP A 3 5.39 4.42 -14.36
N ALA A 4 4.93 5.58 -14.79
CA ALA A 4 3.55 5.77 -15.22
C ALA A 4 3.18 4.89 -16.44
N ALA A 5 4.15 4.61 -17.33
CA ALA A 5 3.91 3.76 -18.50
C ALA A 5 3.75 2.29 -18.08
N HIS A 6 4.53 1.83 -17.10
CA HIS A 6 4.37 0.50 -16.51
C HIS A 6 2.97 0.30 -15.90
N LEU A 7 2.51 1.24 -15.07
CA LEU A 7 1.18 1.18 -14.46
C LEU A 7 0.05 1.31 -15.50
N ALA A 8 0.25 2.09 -16.57
CA ALA A 8 -0.72 2.17 -17.67
C ALA A 8 -0.85 0.83 -18.41
N HIS A 9 0.27 0.17 -18.71
CA HIS A 9 0.28 -1.17 -19.31
C HIS A 9 -0.37 -2.20 -18.37
N GLN A 10 -0.10 -2.14 -17.07
CA GLN A 10 -0.75 -2.99 -16.08
C GLN A 10 -2.28 -2.80 -16.08
N ARG A 11 -2.77 -1.56 -16.13
CA ARG A 11 -4.20 -1.25 -16.22
C ARG A 11 -4.82 -1.89 -17.46
N GLU A 12 -4.17 -1.77 -18.62
CA GLU A 12 -4.66 -2.37 -19.87
C GLU A 12 -4.78 -3.90 -19.77
N PHE A 13 -3.73 -4.56 -19.30
CA PHE A 13 -3.73 -6.01 -19.08
C PHE A 13 -4.85 -6.41 -18.11
N SER A 14 -4.96 -5.71 -16.97
CA SER A 14 -5.94 -6.01 -15.92
C SER A 14 -7.39 -5.87 -16.41
N LEU A 15 -7.69 -4.81 -17.17
CA LEU A 15 -9.02 -4.60 -17.75
C LEU A 15 -9.35 -5.67 -18.80
N LYS A 16 -8.37 -6.06 -19.63
CA LYS A 16 -8.55 -7.08 -20.66
C LYS A 16 -8.74 -8.49 -20.07
N THR A 17 -7.97 -8.83 -19.05
CA THR A 17 -7.94 -10.19 -18.48
C THR A 17 -9.04 -10.40 -17.46
N PHE A 18 -9.24 -9.44 -16.56
CA PHE A 18 -10.17 -9.59 -15.44
C PHE A 18 -11.45 -8.78 -15.62
N GLY A 19 -11.56 -7.95 -16.66
CA GLY A 19 -12.75 -7.16 -16.95
C GLY A 19 -12.79 -5.83 -16.20
N PRO A 20 -13.78 -4.96 -16.55
CA PRO A 20 -13.88 -3.61 -16.03
C PRO A 20 -14.41 -3.57 -14.58
N GLY A 21 -14.45 -2.35 -14.03
CA GLY A 21 -15.04 -2.04 -12.73
C GLY A 21 -14.03 -2.01 -11.58
N ALA A 22 -14.49 -1.48 -10.44
CA ALA A 22 -13.67 -1.26 -9.25
C ALA A 22 -13.12 -2.58 -8.67
N ARG A 23 -13.91 -3.66 -8.70
CA ARG A 23 -13.54 -5.00 -8.21
C ARG A 23 -12.86 -5.02 -6.82
N THR A 24 -13.11 -4.02 -6.00
CA THR A 24 -12.40 -3.79 -4.73
C THR A 24 -12.43 -5.00 -3.82
N ALA A 25 -13.59 -5.64 -3.66
CA ALA A 25 -13.71 -6.85 -2.85
C ALA A 25 -12.87 -8.01 -3.39
N GLY A 26 -12.78 -8.17 -4.72
CA GLY A 26 -11.96 -9.23 -5.34
C GLY A 26 -10.46 -8.93 -5.25
N VAL A 27 -10.05 -7.67 -5.34
CA VAL A 27 -8.64 -7.28 -5.11
C VAL A 27 -8.24 -7.51 -3.65
N ILE A 28 -9.10 -7.16 -2.70
CA ILE A 28 -8.85 -7.40 -1.27
C ILE A 28 -8.79 -8.89 -0.96
N ASP A 29 -9.73 -9.69 -1.47
CA ASP A 29 -9.72 -11.16 -1.33
C ASP A 29 -8.42 -11.78 -1.86
N HIS A 30 -7.86 -11.23 -2.95
CA HIS A 30 -6.59 -11.71 -3.48
C HIS A 30 -5.42 -11.29 -2.59
N ILE A 31 -5.37 -10.02 -2.16
CA ILE A 31 -4.33 -9.53 -1.23
C ILE A 31 -4.31 -10.38 0.05
N GLU A 32 -5.46 -10.78 0.58
CA GLU A 32 -5.54 -11.65 1.75
C GLU A 32 -4.91 -13.03 1.52
N LYS A 33 -4.96 -13.57 0.29
CA LYS A 33 -4.27 -14.82 -0.08
C LYS A 33 -2.77 -14.62 -0.19
N GLU A 34 -2.32 -13.57 -0.88
CA GLU A 34 -0.89 -13.25 -0.98
C GLU A 34 -0.24 -13.05 0.39
N LEU A 35 -0.96 -12.48 1.36
CA LEU A 35 -0.45 -12.35 2.72
C LEU A 35 -0.24 -13.71 3.43
N ILE A 36 -1.02 -14.72 3.07
CA ILE A 36 -0.82 -16.11 3.55
C ILE A 36 0.40 -16.72 2.86
N GLU A 37 0.54 -16.53 1.54
CA GLU A 37 1.67 -17.04 0.76
C GLU A 37 3.01 -16.43 1.23
N ILE A 38 3.03 -15.11 1.49
CA ILE A 38 4.17 -14.42 2.13
C ILE A 38 4.46 -14.98 3.53
N ALA A 39 3.43 -15.35 4.30
CA ALA A 39 3.65 -15.92 5.64
C ALA A 39 4.27 -17.32 5.58
N ASP A 40 3.95 -18.09 4.53
CA ASP A 40 4.46 -19.44 4.31
C ASP A 40 5.89 -19.45 3.73
N ASP A 41 6.21 -18.56 2.78
CA ASP A 41 7.58 -18.37 2.25
C ASP A 41 7.97 -16.88 2.13
N PRO A 42 8.32 -16.21 3.24
CA PRO A 42 8.64 -14.78 3.23
C PRO A 42 9.95 -14.44 2.49
N ALA A 43 10.76 -15.45 2.16
CA ALA A 43 11.99 -15.28 1.41
C ALA A 43 11.75 -15.27 -0.11
N ASP A 44 10.58 -15.73 -0.57
CA ASP A 44 10.22 -15.63 -1.97
C ASP A 44 9.83 -14.18 -2.30
N ILE A 45 10.61 -13.57 -3.20
CA ILE A 45 10.41 -12.20 -3.62
C ILE A 45 9.19 -12.04 -4.53
N THR A 46 8.72 -13.11 -5.18
CA THR A 46 7.56 -13.01 -6.08
C THR A 46 6.27 -12.76 -5.32
N GLU A 47 6.11 -13.34 -4.13
CA GLU A 47 4.93 -13.13 -3.28
C GLU A 47 4.79 -11.65 -2.85
N TRP A 48 5.91 -11.01 -2.52
CA TRP A 48 5.94 -9.57 -2.27
C TRP A 48 5.62 -8.75 -3.53
N ALA A 49 6.04 -9.21 -4.71
CA ALA A 49 5.76 -8.55 -5.97
C ALA A 49 4.27 -8.65 -6.32
N ASP A 50 3.63 -9.78 -6.08
CA ASP A 50 2.19 -9.99 -6.31
C ASP A 50 1.35 -9.07 -5.41
N LEU A 51 1.72 -8.92 -4.13
CA LEU A 51 1.10 -7.92 -3.25
C LEU A 51 1.19 -6.49 -3.81
N VAL A 52 2.36 -6.09 -4.33
CA VAL A 52 2.56 -4.75 -4.92
C VAL A 52 1.74 -4.58 -6.20
N ILE A 53 1.70 -5.60 -7.06
CA ILE A 53 0.88 -5.60 -8.28
C ILE A 53 -0.60 -5.42 -7.93
N LEU A 54 -1.10 -6.14 -6.93
CA LEU A 54 -2.50 -6.03 -6.50
C LEU A 54 -2.81 -4.67 -5.86
N ALA A 55 -1.89 -4.09 -5.09
CA ALA A 55 -2.05 -2.75 -4.54
C ALA A 55 -2.15 -1.68 -5.66
N PHE A 56 -1.35 -1.80 -6.72
CA PHE A 56 -1.47 -0.93 -7.90
C PHE A 56 -2.78 -1.17 -8.64
N ASP A 57 -3.19 -2.43 -8.84
CA ASP A 57 -4.45 -2.75 -9.51
C ASP A 57 -5.65 -2.15 -8.77
N GLY A 58 -5.68 -2.28 -7.44
CA GLY A 58 -6.72 -1.67 -6.60
C GLY A 58 -6.80 -0.15 -6.77
N ALA A 59 -5.65 0.54 -6.74
CA ALA A 59 -5.61 1.99 -6.92
C ALA A 59 -6.01 2.43 -8.34
N LEU A 60 -5.57 1.70 -9.37
CA LEU A 60 -5.93 1.96 -10.77
C LEU A 60 -7.44 1.76 -10.99
N ARG A 61 -8.02 0.71 -10.42
CA ARG A 61 -9.46 0.42 -10.49
C ARG A 61 -10.32 1.37 -9.67
N ALA A 62 -9.77 1.99 -8.63
CA ALA A 62 -10.39 3.09 -7.91
C ALA A 62 -10.39 4.43 -8.70
N GLY A 63 -9.79 4.45 -9.90
CA GLY A 63 -9.80 5.61 -10.79
C GLY A 63 -8.61 6.55 -10.62
N HIS A 64 -7.58 6.15 -9.88
CA HIS A 64 -6.36 6.95 -9.76
C HIS A 64 -5.47 6.77 -10.98
N GLU A 65 -4.96 7.87 -11.51
CA GLU A 65 -4.05 7.86 -12.65
C GLU A 65 -2.65 7.34 -12.29
N PRO A 66 -1.95 6.67 -13.23
CA PRO A 66 -0.64 6.07 -12.97
C PRO A 66 0.36 6.98 -12.27
N GLN A 67 0.53 8.22 -12.76
CA GLN A 67 1.44 9.18 -12.13
C GLN A 67 0.95 9.60 -10.74
N GLY A 68 -0.35 9.74 -10.53
CA GLY A 68 -0.93 10.08 -9.23
C GLY A 68 -0.68 9.01 -8.17
N ILE A 69 -0.66 7.73 -8.55
CA ILE A 69 -0.32 6.62 -7.65
C ILE A 69 1.15 6.72 -7.23
N ILE A 70 2.06 6.93 -8.19
CA ILE A 70 3.50 7.09 -7.92
C ILE A 70 3.75 8.29 -7.00
N ASP A 71 3.10 9.42 -7.28
CA ASP A 71 3.23 10.64 -6.47
C ASP A 71 2.66 10.42 -5.06
N ALA A 72 1.55 9.70 -4.92
CA ALA A 72 0.98 9.37 -3.62
C ALA A 72 1.92 8.49 -2.77
N ILE A 73 2.59 7.52 -3.38
CA ILE A 73 3.58 6.67 -2.71
C ILE A 73 4.77 7.51 -2.25
N LYS A 74 5.34 8.34 -3.14
CA LYS A 74 6.45 9.24 -2.81
C LYS A 74 6.09 10.21 -1.69
N ALA A 75 4.92 10.83 -1.76
CA ALA A 75 4.43 11.75 -0.74
C ALA A 75 4.16 11.04 0.60
N LYS A 76 3.63 9.81 0.57
CA LYS A 76 3.44 9.00 1.78
C LYS A 76 4.77 8.63 2.42
N GLN A 77 5.75 8.20 1.63
CA GLN A 77 7.10 7.89 2.11
C GLN A 77 7.76 9.12 2.75
N ALA A 78 7.75 10.26 2.06
CA ALA A 78 8.30 11.51 2.59
C ALA A 78 7.63 11.90 3.92
N ARG A 79 6.29 11.79 4.03
CA ARG A 79 5.59 12.03 5.30
C ARG A 79 5.96 11.03 6.40
N ASN A 80 6.26 9.79 6.07
CA ASN A 80 6.68 8.80 7.06
C ASN A 80 8.09 9.10 7.59
N GLU A 81 8.99 9.58 6.72
CA GLU A 81 10.35 9.99 7.07
C GLU A 81 10.40 11.22 7.98
N THR A 82 9.38 12.09 7.95
CA THR A 82 9.28 13.26 8.85
C THR A 82 8.64 12.94 10.21
N ARG A 83 8.19 11.70 10.46
CA ARG A 83 7.54 11.33 11.73
C ARG A 83 8.58 10.99 12.80
N THR A 84 8.15 11.14 14.05
CA THR A 84 8.86 10.56 15.18
C THR A 84 8.49 9.09 15.34
N TRP A 85 9.50 8.23 15.36
CA TRP A 85 9.34 6.79 15.56
C TRP A 85 10.02 6.37 16.87
N PRO A 86 9.45 5.40 17.62
CA PRO A 86 10.12 4.86 18.80
C PRO A 86 11.39 4.08 18.40
N ASP A 87 12.32 3.86 19.34
CA ASP A 87 13.47 2.98 19.09
C ASP A 87 12.97 1.55 18.84
N TRP A 88 13.13 1.08 17.60
CA TRP A 88 12.66 -0.23 17.15
C TRP A 88 13.21 -1.38 18.00
N ARG A 89 14.38 -1.22 18.63
CA ARG A 89 14.99 -2.23 19.52
C ARG A 89 14.17 -2.51 20.78
N THR A 90 13.28 -1.59 21.13
CA THR A 90 12.41 -1.67 22.32
C THR A 90 11.01 -2.20 21.98
N GLN A 91 10.72 -2.46 20.71
CA GLN A 91 9.41 -2.89 20.23
C GLN A 91 9.41 -4.41 19.97
N ASP A 92 8.24 -5.04 20.02
CA ASP A 92 8.10 -6.46 19.63
C ASP A 92 8.35 -6.58 18.12
N PRO A 93 9.36 -7.35 17.67
CA PRO A 93 9.68 -7.49 16.24
C PRO A 93 8.55 -8.15 15.43
N ASN A 94 7.57 -8.79 16.08
CA ASN A 94 6.42 -9.41 15.44
C ASN A 94 5.15 -8.54 15.45
N LYS A 95 5.27 -7.26 15.82
CA LYS A 95 4.16 -6.30 15.84
C LYS A 95 4.49 -5.06 15.02
N ALA A 96 3.43 -4.39 14.56
CA ALA A 96 3.59 -3.11 13.89
C ALA A 96 4.18 -2.07 14.85
N ILE A 97 5.21 -1.36 14.38
CA ILE A 97 5.69 -0.15 15.04
C ILE A 97 4.87 1.02 14.50
N GLU A 98 4.22 1.75 15.41
CA GLU A 98 3.48 2.96 15.07
C GLU A 98 4.32 4.20 15.38
N HIS A 99 4.11 5.25 14.60
CA HIS A 99 4.66 6.57 14.90
C HIS A 99 4.11 7.10 16.23
N VAL A 100 4.93 7.88 16.93
CA VAL A 100 4.49 8.53 18.17
C VAL A 100 3.39 9.52 17.82
N ARG A 101 2.24 9.40 18.49
CA ARG A 101 1.17 10.40 18.42
C ARG A 101 1.47 11.43 19.51
N ASP A 102 1.60 12.70 19.14
CA ASP A 102 1.70 13.77 20.13
C ASP A 102 0.45 13.74 21.02
N ALA A 103 0.65 13.77 22.33
CA ALA A 103 -0.43 13.67 23.32
C ALA A 103 -1.32 14.94 23.40
N ASP A 104 -1.11 15.94 22.54
CA ASP A 104 -1.73 17.27 22.63
C ASP A 104 -2.65 17.60 21.44
N SER A 105 -3.62 16.75 21.16
CA SER A 105 -4.81 17.12 20.38
C SER A 105 -6.10 16.90 21.17
N VAL A 106 -6.05 17.26 22.45
CA VAL A 106 -7.22 17.38 23.33
C VAL A 106 -7.28 18.77 23.94
N GLU A 107 -7.44 19.80 23.10
CA GLU A 107 -8.16 21.00 23.53
C GLU A 107 -9.18 21.35 22.43
N GLY A 108 -10.42 20.94 22.69
CA GLY A 108 -11.56 21.62 22.14
C GLY A 108 -11.53 23.06 22.63
N VAL A 109 -11.22 23.99 21.75
CA VAL A 109 -11.54 25.40 21.99
C VAL A 109 -13.05 25.52 21.79
N ALA A 110 -13.75 25.53 22.91
CA ALA A 110 -15.04 26.17 23.01
C ALA A 110 -14.88 27.66 22.65
N SER A 111 -15.57 28.10 21.60
CA SER A 111 -16.29 29.38 21.48
C SER A 111 -17.10 29.36 20.20
#